data_AF-A0A847WAM0-F1
#
_entry.id   AF-A0A847WAM0-F1
#
_cell.length_a   1.000
_cell.length_b   1.000
_cell.length_c   1.000
_cell.angle_alpha   90.00
_cell.angle_beta   90.00
_cell.angle_gamma   90.00
#
_symmetry.space_group_name_H-M   'P 1'
#
loop_
_entity.id
_entity.type
_entity.pdbx_description
1 polymer ?
#
loop_
_entity_poly.entity_id
_entity_poly.type
_entity_poly.pdbx_seq_one_letter_code
_entity_poly.pdbx_strand_id
1 'polypeptide(L)'
;MPEDTLVKSKEDDIQLMNVLEEIVKLKVDETIKSIDMCQCEHCRLDACAIALNVLPQKYVTTFKGSLFSKIDYLNADFQMEIQIEVFKALKAVKENPRHN
;
A
#
# COMPACT_ATOMS: atom_id res chain seq x y z
N MET A 1 23.42 -39.56 1.30
CA MET A 1 23.01 -38.94 2.57
C MET A 1 24.01 -37.85 2.91
N PRO A 2 23.54 -36.78 3.55
CA PRO A 2 23.94 -35.39 3.32
C PRO A 2 24.85 -34.86 4.43
N GLU A 3 25.35 -33.63 4.23
CA GLU A 3 25.43 -32.51 5.19
C GLU A 3 26.57 -31.58 4.77
N ASP A 4 26.23 -30.33 4.47
CA ASP A 4 26.76 -29.19 5.24
C ASP A 4 26.01 -27.91 4.87
N THR A 5 25.13 -27.55 5.79
CA THR A 5 24.62 -26.19 6.06
C THR A 5 25.78 -25.20 6.13
N LEU A 6 25.59 -23.93 5.77
CA LEU A 6 26.01 -22.74 6.55
C LEU A 6 25.71 -21.42 5.80
N VAL A 7 24.79 -20.67 6.40
CA VAL A 7 24.86 -19.21 6.66
C VAL A 7 24.55 -18.23 5.51
N LYS A 8 23.46 -17.47 5.69
CA LYS A 8 23.56 -16.03 6.00
C LYS A 8 22.30 -15.49 6.68
N SER A 9 22.48 -15.19 7.96
CA SER A 9 21.59 -14.42 8.83
C SER A 9 21.72 -12.92 8.54
N LYS A 10 20.60 -12.20 8.64
CA LYS A 10 20.46 -10.77 9.01
C LYS A 10 21.13 -9.71 8.12
N GLU A 11 20.33 -9.11 7.26
CA GLU A 11 20.31 -7.65 7.10
C GLU A 11 18.94 -7.19 7.62
N ASP A 12 18.92 -6.77 8.88
CA ASP A 12 17.87 -5.92 9.40
C ASP A 12 18.05 -4.57 8.66
N ASP A 13 17.46 -4.45 7.47
CA ASP A 13 17.61 -3.28 6.61
C ASP A 13 16.59 -2.21 7.04
N ILE A 14 17.07 -1.14 7.68
CA ILE A 14 16.22 -0.02 8.10
C ILE A 14 15.81 0.76 6.85
N GLN A 15 14.54 0.65 6.47
CA GLN A 15 14.01 1.34 5.29
C GLN A 15 13.16 2.54 5.70
N LEU A 16 13.36 3.66 5.00
CA LEU A 16 12.49 4.83 5.08
C LEU A 16 11.28 4.58 4.17
N MET A 17 10.09 4.52 4.75
CA MET A 17 8.87 4.27 3.99
C MET A 17 7.67 5.04 4.56
N ASN A 18 6.73 5.40 3.68
CA ASN A 18 5.45 5.92 4.12
C ASN A 18 4.60 4.75 4.64
N VAL A 19 4.21 4.80 5.91
CA VAL A 19 3.37 3.76 6.54
C VAL A 19 2.06 3.57 5.76
N LEU A 20 1.52 4.67 5.20
CA LEU A 20 0.28 4.63 4.45
C LEU A 20 0.42 3.93 3.10
N GLU A 21 1.63 3.78 2.56
CA GLU A 21 1.84 3.19 1.24
C GLU A 21 1.37 1.74 1.17
N GLU A 22 1.76 0.91 2.16
CA GLU A 22 1.33 -0.49 2.23
C GLU A 22 -0.17 -0.60 2.47
N ILE A 23 -0.74 0.26 3.30
CA ILE A 23 -2.17 0.25 3.63
C ILE A 23 -3.01 0.64 2.42
N VAL A 24 -2.62 1.71 1.73
CA VAL A 24 -3.32 2.17 0.53
C VAL A 24 -3.25 1.09 -0.55
N LYS A 25 -2.07 0.46 -0.76
CA LYS A 25 -1.94 -0.66 -1.71
C LYS A 25 -2.92 -1.79 -1.38
N LEU A 26 -2.96 -2.23 -0.13
CA LEU A 26 -3.89 -3.28 0.31
C LEU A 26 -5.36 -2.87 0.11
N LYS A 27 -5.71 -1.63 0.49
CA LYS A 27 -7.08 -1.14 0.37
C LYS A 27 -7.52 -0.97 -1.08
N VAL A 28 -6.62 -0.51 -1.95
CA VAL A 28 -6.85 -0.44 -3.40
C VAL A 28 -7.08 -1.85 -3.95
N ASP A 29 -6.24 -2.82 -3.58
CA ASP A 29 -6.36 -4.22 -4.01
C ASP A 29 -7.67 -4.89 -3.59
N GLU A 30 -8.16 -4.57 -2.40
CA GLU A 30 -9.47 -5.02 -1.93
C GLU A 30 -10.60 -4.33 -2.69
N THR A 31 -10.54 -3.00 -2.79
CA THR A 31 -11.66 -2.18 -3.29
C THR A 31 -11.83 -2.28 -4.80
N ILE A 32 -10.72 -2.42 -5.55
CA ILE A 32 -10.74 -2.55 -7.01
C ILE A 32 -11.46 -3.83 -7.47
N LYS A 33 -11.56 -4.85 -6.61
CA LYS A 33 -12.32 -6.09 -6.88
C LYS A 33 -13.82 -5.91 -6.77
N SER A 34 -14.26 -4.90 -6.05
CA SER A 34 -15.69 -4.58 -5.84
C SER A 34 -16.20 -3.54 -6.83
N ILE A 35 -15.33 -2.95 -7.65
CA ILE A 35 -15.67 -1.93 -8.63
C ILE A 35 -15.51 -2.51 -10.04
N ASP A 36 -16.50 -2.29 -10.90
CA ASP A 36 -16.42 -2.59 -12.32
C ASP A 36 -15.46 -1.59 -13.01
N MET A 37 -14.16 -1.87 -12.97
CA MET A 37 -13.09 -1.07 -13.61
C MET A 37 -11.92 -1.94 -14.04
N CYS A 38 -11.01 -1.39 -14.85
CA CYS A 38 -9.79 -2.08 -15.23
C CYS A 38 -8.91 -2.36 -14.00
N GLN A 39 -8.43 -3.60 -13.89
CA GLN A 39 -7.60 -4.08 -12.78
C GLN A 39 -6.12 -4.26 -13.17
N CYS A 40 -5.68 -3.66 -14.27
CA CYS A 40 -4.27 -3.72 -14.67
C CYS A 40 -3.38 -3.03 -13.64
N GLU A 41 -2.11 -3.40 -13.62
CA GLU A 41 -1.12 -2.83 -12.69
C GLU A 41 -1.01 -1.31 -12.82
N HIS A 42 -1.14 -0.77 -14.04
CA HIS A 42 -1.14 0.68 -14.29
C HIS A 42 -2.30 1.39 -13.58
N CYS A 43 -3.55 0.91 -13.75
CA CYS A 43 -4.71 1.52 -13.08
C CYS A 43 -4.63 1.41 -11.56
N ARG A 44 -4.15 0.27 -11.07
CA ARG A 44 -3.95 0.03 -9.65
C ARG A 44 -2.93 1.01 -9.07
N LEU A 45 -1.78 1.18 -9.72
CA LEU A 45 -0.71 2.07 -9.27
C LEU A 45 -1.13 3.55 -9.39
N ASP A 46 -1.84 3.93 -10.45
CA ASP A 46 -2.38 5.28 -10.60
C ASP A 46 -3.36 5.59 -9.45
N ALA A 47 -4.25 4.65 -9.10
CA ALA A 47 -5.17 4.83 -7.98
C ALA A 47 -4.42 4.97 -6.64
N CYS A 48 -3.38 4.16 -6.41
CA CYS A 48 -2.52 4.31 -5.25
C CYS A 48 -1.85 5.69 -5.20
N ALA A 49 -1.30 6.15 -6.33
CA ALA A 49 -0.61 7.44 -6.42
C ALA A 49 -1.55 8.61 -6.15
N ILE A 50 -2.75 8.60 -6.75
CA ILE A 50 -3.77 9.64 -6.52
C ILE A 50 -4.16 9.68 -5.04
N ALA A 51 -4.44 8.52 -4.42
CA ALA A 51 -4.80 8.47 -3.00
C ALA A 51 -3.67 8.96 -2.09
N LEU A 52 -2.42 8.51 -2.32
CA LEU A 52 -1.27 8.90 -1.51
C LEU A 52 -0.90 10.38 -1.63
N ASN A 53 -1.18 11.01 -2.77
CA ASN A 53 -0.93 12.44 -2.97
C ASN A 53 -1.93 13.33 -2.19
N VAL A 54 -3.10 12.80 -1.82
CA VAL A 54 -4.09 13.52 -1.01
C VAL A 54 -3.88 13.26 0.49
N LEU A 55 -3.56 12.02 0.85
CA LEU A 55 -3.40 11.60 2.24
C LEU A 55 -2.15 12.22 2.89
N PRO A 56 -2.18 12.49 4.21
CA PRO A 56 -1.02 13.03 4.92
C PRO A 56 0.11 12.00 4.94
N GLN A 57 1.27 12.36 4.39
CA GLN A 57 2.45 11.49 4.39
C GLN A 57 2.94 11.17 5.81
N LYS A 58 3.15 9.88 6.12
CA LYS A 58 3.66 9.42 7.42
C LYS A 58 4.87 8.53 7.22
N TYR A 59 6.05 9.14 7.16
CA TYR A 59 7.29 8.40 7.00
C TYR A 59 7.82 7.84 8.31
N VAL A 60 8.26 6.58 8.27
CA VAL A 60 8.97 5.93 9.38
C VAL A 60 10.19 5.20 8.85
N THR A 61 11.22 5.13 9.68
CA THR A 61 12.37 4.23 9.49
C THR A 61 12.11 2.95 10.27
N THR A 62 11.92 1.83 9.60
CA THR A 62 11.53 0.58 10.28
C THR A 62 11.94 -0.63 9.45
N PHE A 63 12.16 -1.77 10.09
CA PHE A 63 12.31 -3.05 9.38
C PHE A 63 10.97 -3.44 8.77
N LYS A 64 10.94 -3.95 7.53
CA LYS A 64 9.70 -4.30 6.81
C LYS A 64 8.71 -5.11 7.67
N GLY A 65 9.19 -6.05 8.49
CA GLY A 65 8.36 -6.84 9.41
C GLY A 65 7.75 -6.06 10.58
N SER A 66 8.42 -5.01 11.06
CA SER A 66 7.95 -4.15 12.17
C SER A 66 6.95 -3.07 11.74
N LEU A 67 6.77 -2.85 10.44
CA LEU A 67 5.82 -1.86 9.93
C LEU A 67 4.37 -2.26 10.22
N PHE A 68 4.01 -3.53 10.02
CA PHE A 68 2.65 -4.00 10.22
C PHE A 68 2.16 -3.76 11.66
N SER A 69 3.01 -3.97 12.65
CA SER A 69 2.68 -3.64 14.04
C SER A 69 2.41 -2.15 14.26
N LYS A 70 3.01 -1.25 13.45
CA LYS A 70 2.75 0.20 13.49
C LYS A 70 1.45 0.58 12.76
N ILE A 71 1.05 -0.19 11.75
CA ILE A 71 -0.20 0.00 11.01
C ILE A 71 -1.42 -0.24 11.92
N ASP A 72 -1.34 -1.23 12.80
CA ASP A 72 -2.41 -1.57 13.76
C ASP A 72 -2.75 -0.41 14.73
N TYR A 73 -1.85 0.56 14.89
CA TYR A 73 -2.09 1.76 15.72
C TYR A 73 -2.85 2.88 15.01
N LEU A 74 -3.22 2.71 13.74
CA LEU A 74 -4.04 3.73 13.06
C LEU A 74 -5.43 3.75 13.66
N ASN A 75 -5.84 4.94 14.10
CA ASN A 75 -7.18 5.15 14.64
C ASN A 75 -8.25 4.97 13.54
N ALA A 76 -9.51 4.83 13.98
CA ALA A 76 -10.65 4.63 13.08
C ALA A 76 -10.84 5.78 12.08
N ASP A 77 -10.52 7.02 12.47
CA ASP A 77 -10.63 8.20 11.62
C ASP A 77 -9.67 8.13 10.43
N PHE A 78 -8.41 7.73 10.65
CA PHE A 78 -7.43 7.51 9.59
C PHE A 78 -7.88 6.40 8.63
N GLN A 79 -8.43 5.31 9.16
CA GLN A 79 -8.95 4.23 8.32
C GLN A 79 -10.10 4.71 7.43
N MET A 80 -11.01 5.52 7.98
CA MET A 80 -12.12 6.11 7.23
C MET A 80 -11.61 7.05 6.13
N GLU A 81 -10.67 7.93 6.45
CA GLU A 81 -10.07 8.86 5.49
C GLU A 81 -9.39 8.12 4.33
N ILE A 82 -8.59 7.10 4.64
CA ILE A 82 -7.94 6.24 3.63
C ILE A 82 -9.00 5.59 2.72
N GLN A 83 -10.08 5.04 3.28
CA GLN A 83 -11.13 4.43 2.47
C GLN A 83 -11.81 5.42 1.53
N ILE A 84 -12.12 6.63 2.01
CA ILE A 84 -12.73 7.69 1.21
C ILE A 84 -11.82 8.07 0.05
N GLU A 85 -10.52 8.31 0.32
CA GLU A 85 -9.58 8.73 -0.71
C GLU A 85 -9.25 7.62 -1.71
N VAL A 86 -9.15 6.36 -1.26
CA VAL A 86 -9.03 5.20 -2.17
C VAL A 86 -10.22 5.08 -3.09
N PHE A 87 -11.44 5.24 -2.58
CA PHE A 87 -12.65 5.18 -3.40
C PHE A 87 -12.69 6.31 -4.44
N LYS A 88 -12.36 7.55 -4.04
CA LYS A 88 -12.26 8.69 -4.95
C LYS A 88 -11.20 8.46 -6.03
N ALA A 89 -10.03 7.95 -5.65
CA ALA A 89 -8.93 7.67 -6.57
C ALA A 89 -9.32 6.61 -7.62
N LEU A 90 -9.90 5.50 -7.18
CA LEU A 90 -10.39 4.44 -8.08
C LEU A 90 -11.46 4.98 -9.05
N LYS A 91 -12.37 5.82 -8.56
CA LYS A 91 -13.37 6.48 -9.41
C LYS A 91 -12.72 7.39 -10.46
N ALA A 92 -11.73 8.20 -10.07
CA ALA A 92 -11.02 9.09 -10.97
C ALA A 92 -10.27 8.32 -12.08
N VAL A 93 -9.61 7.22 -11.72
CA VAL A 93 -8.94 6.33 -12.69
C VAL A 93 -9.95 5.64 -13.61
N LYS A 94 -11.09 5.20 -13.08
CA LYS A 94 -12.17 4.61 -13.89
C LYS A 94 -12.71 5.60 -14.93
N GLU A 95 -12.86 6.87 -14.56
CA GLU A 95 -13.38 7.91 -15.46
C GLU A 95 -12.34 8.33 -16.53
N ASN A 96 -11.05 8.27 -16.21
CA ASN A 96 -9.96 8.64 -17.11
C ASN A 96 -8.81 7.61 -17.07
N PRO A 97 -9.02 6.40 -17.62
CA PRO A 97 -7.99 5.38 -17.65
C PRO A 97 -6.81 5.82 -18.51
N ARG A 98 -5.59 5.71 -17.98
CA ARG A 98 -4.33 6.02 -18.68
C ARG A 98 -3.57 4.80 -19.18
N HIS A 99 -4.14 3.61 -19.00
CA HIS A 99 -3.56 2.38 -19.49
C HIS A 99 -3.94 2.15 -20.96
N ASN A 100 -3.06 1.45 -21.69
CA ASN A 100 -3.34 0.97 -23.03
C ASN A 100 -4.05 -0.40 -22.99
#